data_AF-A0A943YJK3-F1
#
_entry.id   AF-A0A943YJK3-F1
#
_cell.length_a   1.000
_cell.length_b   1.000
_cell.length_c   1.000
_cell.angle_alpha   90.00
_cell.angle_beta   90.00
_cell.angle_gamma   90.00
#
_symmetry.space_group_name_H-M   'P 1'
#
loop_
_entity.id
_entity.type
_entity.pdbx_description
1 polymer ?
#
loop_
_entity_poly.entity_id
_entity_poly.type
_entity_poly.pdbx_seq_one_letter_code
_entity_poly.pdbx_strand_id
1 'polypeptide(L)'
;MSDEEKWVKAYEKLKKEGMLAPAVDYEELFAKSEFQGKKLFLFSMGTVTFPTGKIIVCDPLVYLDKNTVPYREKVPVGTFMLETLAAEMEEGNFRYIATRIRFAEEEAAYYELALTGTEDLSDWKNFDYIGFAVDAGLATVADVKVRDAYCKFESDWYEKNPEGNIYYDFFADIFAKSYEAAPRFQREGGDWINFTIPGTSYRLPMIQSGFGDGCYPVYFGYDRAGNLCQMVMEYICCEAEEEYTPEEEAYFDKNRPFLEQIGEWYVDDEPQKVIKAITALPEEEQTDLLMGELAVAYNNTEQYEKALEILEERMDRNRENYEWHYRLGFALYYCAEQEEDVKKAETLSRRAGEEFRCALALKPSPAFKAECKEFLAWIKEDFSSYEKGIKPAKRE
;
A
#
# COMPACT_ATOMS: atom_id res chain seq x y z
N MET A 1 18.66 2.62 24.53
CA MET A 1 18.15 1.90 23.37
C MET A 1 19.02 2.30 22.18
N SER A 2 19.71 1.35 21.54
CA SER A 2 20.49 1.60 20.33
C SER A 2 19.57 2.03 19.17
N ASP A 3 20.13 2.60 18.11
CA ASP A 3 19.32 2.99 16.94
C ASP A 3 18.72 1.77 16.24
N GLU A 4 19.40 0.63 16.25
CA GLU A 4 18.85 -0.66 15.81
C GLU A 4 17.64 -1.10 16.65
N GLU A 5 17.73 -1.02 17.99
CA GLU A 5 16.60 -1.37 18.87
C GLU A 5 15.41 -0.43 18.67
N LYS A 6 15.65 0.87 18.40
CA LYS A 6 14.60 1.83 18.05
C LYS A 6 13.93 1.46 16.72
N TRP A 7 14.74 1.16 15.70
CA TRP A 7 14.24 0.80 14.39
C TRP A 7 13.39 -0.47 14.44
N VAL A 8 13.87 -1.53 15.09
CA VAL A 8 13.11 -2.78 15.26
C VAL A 8 11.79 -2.52 15.99
N LYS A 9 11.79 -1.70 17.04
CA LYS A 9 10.56 -1.35 17.76
C LYS A 9 9.55 -0.60 16.86
N ALA A 10 10.01 0.32 16.02
CA ALA A 10 9.16 1.04 15.07
C ALA A 10 8.62 0.10 13.99
N TYR A 11 9.48 -0.74 13.40
CA TYR A 11 9.11 -1.74 12.42
C TYR A 11 8.02 -2.70 12.94
N GLU A 12 8.21 -3.28 14.13
CA GLU A 12 7.22 -4.19 14.74
C GLU A 12 5.89 -3.48 15.05
N LYS A 13 5.93 -2.19 15.37
CA LYS A 13 4.72 -1.37 15.56
C LYS A 13 3.96 -1.23 14.23
N LEU A 14 4.63 -0.75 13.17
CA LEU A 14 4.02 -0.57 11.84
C LEU A 14 3.46 -1.87 11.28
N LYS A 15 4.20 -2.97 11.44
CA LYS A 15 3.78 -4.32 11.06
C LYS A 15 2.50 -4.74 11.80
N LYS A 16 2.45 -4.55 13.13
CA LYS A 16 1.27 -4.88 13.94
C LYS A 16 0.05 -4.04 13.59
N GLU A 17 0.26 -2.77 13.23
CA GLU A 17 -0.77 -1.83 12.79
C GLU A 17 -1.23 -2.10 11.35
N GLY A 18 -0.53 -2.98 10.61
CA GLY A 18 -0.86 -3.33 9.23
C GLY A 18 -0.44 -2.27 8.21
N MET A 19 0.39 -1.30 8.62
CA MET A 19 0.81 -0.19 7.77
C MET A 19 1.81 -0.62 6.69
N LEU A 20 2.43 -1.80 6.83
CA LEU A 20 3.36 -2.35 5.83
C LEU A 20 2.66 -3.22 4.77
N ALA A 21 1.34 -3.35 4.81
CA ALA A 21 0.59 -4.12 3.83
C ALA A 21 0.42 -3.31 2.53
N PRO A 22 0.46 -3.95 1.35
CA PRO A 22 0.11 -3.29 0.10
C PRO A 22 -1.37 -2.93 0.10
N ALA A 23 -1.73 -1.90 -0.67
CA ALA A 23 -3.13 -1.59 -0.97
C ALA A 23 -3.75 -2.55 -2.00
N VAL A 24 -2.91 -3.28 -2.75
CA VAL A 24 -3.30 -4.21 -3.80
C VAL A 24 -3.29 -5.66 -3.29
N ASP A 25 -4.34 -6.44 -3.64
CA ASP A 25 -4.32 -7.90 -3.51
C ASP A 25 -3.60 -8.51 -4.73
N TYR A 26 -2.34 -8.90 -4.54
CA TYR A 26 -1.54 -9.46 -5.63
C TYR A 26 -2.00 -10.86 -6.06
N GLU A 27 -2.62 -11.66 -5.19
CA GLU A 27 -3.15 -12.96 -5.63
C GLU A 27 -4.31 -12.75 -6.59
N GLU A 28 -5.19 -11.79 -6.27
CA GLU A 28 -6.28 -11.42 -7.16
C GLU A 28 -5.75 -10.77 -8.46
N LEU A 29 -4.82 -9.82 -8.35
CA LEU A 29 -4.28 -9.10 -9.50
C LEU A 29 -3.63 -10.04 -10.53
N PHE A 30 -2.77 -10.96 -10.09
CA PHE A 30 -2.09 -11.90 -10.98
C PHE A 30 -3.02 -12.99 -11.55
N ALA A 31 -4.22 -13.18 -10.97
CA ALA A 31 -5.24 -14.09 -11.48
C ALA A 31 -6.20 -13.44 -12.49
N LYS A 32 -6.28 -12.12 -12.55
CA LYS A 32 -7.16 -11.39 -13.49
C LYS A 32 -6.61 -11.41 -14.92
N SER A 33 -7.53 -11.46 -15.88
CA SER A 33 -7.23 -11.26 -17.31
C SER A 33 -7.50 -9.82 -17.77
N GLU A 34 -8.11 -8.99 -16.93
CA GLU A 34 -8.46 -7.61 -17.21
C GLU A 34 -8.54 -6.82 -15.89
N PHE A 35 -8.15 -5.56 -15.93
CA PHE A 35 -8.29 -4.60 -14.83
C PHE A 35 -8.62 -3.22 -15.40
N GLN A 36 -9.68 -2.58 -14.91
CA GLN A 36 -10.18 -1.27 -15.40
C GLN A 36 -10.28 -1.18 -16.94
N GLY A 37 -10.82 -2.22 -17.59
CA GLY A 37 -10.96 -2.28 -19.05
C GLY A 37 -9.65 -2.50 -19.82
N LYS A 38 -8.51 -2.68 -19.12
CA LYS A 38 -7.20 -2.99 -19.72
C LYS A 38 -6.93 -4.48 -19.61
N LYS A 39 -6.65 -5.13 -20.74
CA LYS A 39 -6.29 -6.55 -20.76
C LYS A 39 -4.95 -6.77 -20.07
N LEU A 40 -4.91 -7.79 -19.23
CA LEU A 40 -3.72 -8.20 -18.50
C LEU A 40 -3.12 -9.47 -19.10
N PHE A 41 -1.79 -9.51 -19.12
CA PHE A 41 -1.02 -10.61 -19.69
C PHE A 41 0.11 -10.99 -18.76
N LEU A 42 0.08 -12.23 -18.28
CA LEU A 42 1.18 -12.81 -17.52
C LEU A 42 2.16 -13.50 -18.46
N PHE A 43 3.44 -13.22 -18.31
CA PHE A 43 4.50 -13.89 -19.05
C PHE A 43 5.76 -14.02 -18.20
N SER A 44 6.69 -14.87 -18.65
CA SER A 44 7.97 -15.07 -17.96
C SER A 44 9.12 -14.34 -18.64
N MET A 45 9.99 -13.74 -17.83
CA MET A 45 11.28 -13.15 -18.24
C MET A 45 12.46 -14.10 -17.98
N GLY A 46 12.17 -15.39 -17.81
CA GLY A 46 13.15 -16.43 -17.50
C GLY A 46 13.35 -16.63 -16.01
N THR A 47 14.58 -16.95 -15.60
CA THR A 47 14.90 -17.28 -14.21
C THR A 47 15.94 -16.35 -13.62
N VAL A 48 15.89 -16.19 -12.30
CA VAL A 48 16.88 -15.49 -11.49
C VAL A 48 17.45 -16.46 -10.45
N THR A 49 18.68 -16.23 -10.00
CA THR A 49 19.34 -17.11 -9.03
C THR A 49 19.80 -16.32 -7.81
N PHE A 50 19.56 -16.86 -6.63
CA PHE A 50 19.90 -16.25 -5.34
C PHE A 50 20.86 -17.14 -4.55
N PRO A 51 22.17 -17.10 -4.82
CA PRO A 51 23.14 -17.99 -4.16
C PRO A 51 23.30 -17.78 -2.65
N THR A 52 22.91 -16.63 -2.12
CA THR A 52 23.04 -16.30 -0.69
C THR A 52 21.71 -15.97 -0.02
N GLY A 53 20.67 -15.68 -0.81
CA GLY A 53 19.35 -15.27 -0.32
C GLY A 53 19.31 -13.82 0.17
N LYS A 54 20.42 -13.07 0.07
CA LYS A 54 20.45 -11.64 0.35
C LYS A 54 20.24 -10.89 -0.95
N ILE A 55 19.09 -10.27 -1.10
CA ILE A 55 18.68 -9.63 -2.36
C ILE A 55 18.58 -8.12 -2.25
N ILE A 56 18.77 -7.47 -3.39
CA ILE A 56 18.70 -6.03 -3.62
C ILE A 56 17.72 -5.82 -4.78
N VAL A 57 16.90 -4.78 -4.66
CA VAL A 57 16.10 -4.25 -5.78
C VAL A 57 16.44 -2.78 -5.95
N CYS A 58 16.78 -2.38 -7.17
CA CYS A 58 17.16 -1.01 -7.50
C CYS A 58 17.19 -0.80 -9.02
N ASP A 59 17.56 0.40 -9.45
CA ASP A 59 18.03 0.63 -10.82
C ASP A 59 19.39 -0.04 -11.06
N PRO A 60 19.52 -0.93 -12.06
CA PRO A 60 20.77 -1.64 -12.34
C PRO A 60 21.89 -0.75 -12.91
N LEU A 61 21.56 0.39 -13.50
CA LEU A 61 22.54 1.27 -14.16
C LEU A 61 22.94 2.47 -13.29
N VAL A 62 22.16 2.76 -12.25
CA VAL A 62 22.38 3.94 -11.41
C VAL A 62 22.69 3.58 -9.95
N TYR A 63 22.02 2.58 -9.39
CA TYR A 63 22.04 2.33 -7.93
C TYR A 63 22.55 0.94 -7.53
N LEU A 64 22.97 0.10 -8.47
CA LEU A 64 23.51 -1.24 -8.20
C LEU A 64 25.04 -1.21 -8.02
N ASP A 65 25.50 -0.83 -6.83
CA ASP A 65 26.93 -0.76 -6.50
C ASP A 65 27.31 -1.64 -5.29
N LYS A 66 28.61 -1.74 -4.99
CA LYS A 66 29.13 -2.63 -3.93
C LYS A 66 28.63 -2.31 -2.52
N ASN A 67 28.21 -1.07 -2.29
CA ASN A 67 27.69 -0.56 -1.02
C ASN A 67 26.17 -0.62 -0.93
N THR A 68 25.46 -0.94 -2.02
CA THR A 68 24.00 -1.09 -2.00
C THR A 68 23.59 -2.13 -0.96
N VAL A 69 22.75 -1.69 -0.02
CA VAL A 69 22.34 -2.47 1.15
C VAL A 69 21.23 -3.45 0.73
N PRO A 70 21.38 -4.76 0.98
CA PRO A 70 20.31 -5.72 0.71
C PRO A 70 19.15 -5.55 1.68
N TYR A 71 17.98 -6.04 1.29
CA TYR A 71 16.85 -6.15 2.21
C TYR A 71 17.22 -6.98 3.44
N ARG A 72 16.58 -6.64 4.57
CA ARG A 72 16.78 -7.33 5.85
C ARG A 72 16.30 -8.77 5.78
N GLU A 73 15.15 -8.99 5.14
CA GLU A 73 14.56 -10.31 4.96
C GLU A 73 15.39 -11.14 3.96
N LYS A 74 15.60 -12.42 4.26
CA LYS A 74 16.32 -13.32 3.37
C LYS A 74 15.34 -14.15 2.56
N VAL A 75 15.62 -14.30 1.28
CA VAL A 75 14.87 -15.19 0.41
C VAL A 75 15.49 -16.58 0.35
N PRO A 76 14.73 -17.62 -0.01
CA PRO A 76 15.27 -18.95 -0.25
C PRO A 76 16.41 -18.96 -1.26
N VAL A 77 17.44 -19.76 -0.98
CA VAL A 77 18.57 -19.95 -1.89
C VAL A 77 18.14 -20.90 -3.01
N GLY A 78 18.29 -20.47 -4.26
CA GLY A 78 17.88 -21.27 -5.40
C GLY A 78 17.77 -20.48 -6.70
N THR A 79 17.14 -21.10 -7.69
CA THR A 79 16.81 -20.50 -8.97
C THR A 79 15.29 -20.49 -9.11
N PHE A 80 14.73 -19.33 -9.40
CA PHE A 80 13.29 -19.09 -9.39
C PHE A 80 12.84 -18.44 -10.69
N MET A 81 11.60 -18.71 -11.08
CA MET A 81 10.97 -18.07 -12.25
C MET A 81 10.65 -16.61 -11.92
N LEU A 82 10.91 -15.75 -12.90
CA LEU A 82 10.51 -14.35 -12.89
C LEU A 82 9.29 -14.21 -13.80
N GLU A 83 8.17 -13.77 -13.23
CA GLU A 83 6.91 -13.57 -13.94
C GLU A 83 6.52 -12.10 -13.89
N THR A 84 6.11 -11.54 -15.03
CA THR A 84 5.71 -10.14 -15.14
C THR A 84 4.30 -10.05 -15.68
N LEU A 85 3.50 -9.20 -15.05
CA LEU A 85 2.16 -8.85 -15.48
C LEU A 85 2.23 -7.57 -16.31
N ALA A 86 1.80 -7.64 -17.56
CA ALA A 86 1.69 -6.49 -18.45
C ALA A 86 0.23 -6.12 -18.69
N ALA A 87 -0.06 -4.81 -18.74
CA ALA A 87 -1.34 -4.28 -19.21
C ALA A 87 -1.19 -3.74 -20.64
N GLU A 88 -2.19 -4.03 -21.49
CA GLU A 88 -2.36 -3.37 -22.78
C GLU A 88 -3.02 -2.01 -22.57
N MET A 89 -2.22 -0.94 -22.66
CA MET A 89 -2.68 0.44 -22.42
C MET A 89 -3.49 0.95 -23.61
N GLU A 90 -2.97 0.70 -24.81
CA GLU A 90 -3.56 0.96 -26.12
C GLU A 90 -3.23 -0.24 -27.02
N GLU A 91 -3.88 -0.37 -28.18
CA GLU A 91 -3.68 -1.49 -29.10
C GLU A 91 -2.18 -1.67 -29.43
N GLY A 92 -1.60 -2.78 -28.96
CA GLY A 92 -0.19 -3.11 -29.16
C GLY A 92 0.82 -2.34 -28.29
N ASN A 93 0.39 -1.49 -27.35
CA ASN A 93 1.26 -0.75 -26.42
C ASN A 93 1.09 -1.27 -24.98
N PHE A 94 2.18 -1.74 -24.40
CA PHE A 94 2.16 -2.43 -23.10
C PHE A 94 2.93 -1.67 -22.03
N ARG A 95 2.49 -1.84 -20.78
CA ARG A 95 3.21 -1.40 -19.57
C ARG A 95 3.27 -2.54 -18.57
N TYR A 96 4.39 -2.65 -17.86
CA TYR A 96 4.53 -3.64 -16.81
C TYR A 96 3.92 -3.11 -15.53
N ILE A 97 2.98 -3.87 -14.97
CA ILE A 97 2.25 -3.54 -13.76
C ILE A 97 3.05 -3.98 -12.54
N ALA A 98 3.48 -5.24 -12.54
CA ALA A 98 4.23 -5.83 -11.46
C ALA A 98 5.05 -7.01 -11.97
N THR A 99 6.16 -7.29 -11.29
CA THR A 99 6.97 -8.49 -11.49
C THR A 99 7.02 -9.27 -10.19
N ARG A 100 6.74 -10.57 -10.24
CA ARG A 100 6.82 -11.45 -9.07
C ARG A 100 7.83 -12.56 -9.23
N ILE A 101 8.29 -13.06 -8.08
CA ILE A 101 9.07 -14.28 -7.95
C ILE A 101 8.37 -15.17 -6.94
N ARG A 102 8.03 -16.39 -7.35
CA ARG A 102 7.50 -17.41 -6.46
C ARG A 102 8.64 -18.29 -5.95
N PHE A 103 8.82 -18.31 -4.63
CA PHE A 103 9.78 -19.18 -3.95
C PHE A 103 9.19 -20.55 -3.62
N ALA A 104 7.86 -20.64 -3.52
CA ALA A 104 7.10 -21.85 -3.23
C ALA A 104 5.79 -21.88 -4.04
N GLU A 105 5.08 -23.01 -4.02
CA GLU A 105 3.82 -23.18 -4.78
C GLU A 105 2.60 -22.68 -4.01
N GLU A 106 2.76 -22.39 -2.73
CA GLU A 106 1.74 -21.81 -1.87
C GLU A 106 1.42 -20.36 -2.29
N GLU A 107 0.15 -19.99 -2.18
CA GLU A 107 -0.32 -18.60 -2.32
C GLU A 107 0.03 -17.79 -1.06
N ALA A 108 0.30 -16.50 -1.22
CA ALA A 108 0.45 -15.63 -0.06
C ALA A 108 -0.91 -15.38 0.59
N ALA A 109 -0.94 -15.49 1.90
CA ALA A 109 -2.06 -15.09 2.73
C ALA A 109 -1.98 -13.62 3.15
N TYR A 110 -0.77 -13.04 3.17
CA TYR A 110 -0.53 -11.63 3.45
C TYR A 110 0.81 -11.20 2.87
N TYR A 111 0.98 -9.88 2.72
CA TYR A 111 2.21 -9.26 2.23
C TYR A 111 2.71 -8.21 3.21
N GLU A 112 4.03 -8.01 3.23
CA GLU A 112 4.69 -6.96 4.00
C GLU A 112 5.74 -6.26 3.15
N LEU A 113 5.85 -4.94 3.29
CA LEU A 113 6.81 -4.12 2.59
C LEU A 113 8.26 -4.56 2.92
N ALA A 114 9.08 -4.70 1.90
CA ALA A 114 10.48 -5.05 2.00
C ALA A 114 11.30 -3.83 2.45
N LEU A 115 12.04 -4.00 3.55
CA LEU A 115 12.87 -2.95 4.16
C LEU A 115 14.30 -3.45 4.37
N THR A 116 15.26 -2.55 4.26
CA THR A 116 16.70 -2.80 4.45
C THR A 116 17.12 -2.79 5.92
N GLY A 117 16.33 -2.15 6.80
CA GLY A 117 16.71 -1.92 8.20
C GLY A 117 17.44 -0.59 8.41
N THR A 118 17.50 0.27 7.39
CA THR A 118 18.22 1.55 7.41
C THR A 118 17.31 2.75 7.16
N GLU A 119 16.04 2.50 6.85
CA GLU A 119 15.02 3.51 6.58
C GLU A 119 14.70 4.34 7.82
N ASP A 120 14.33 5.61 7.62
CA ASP A 120 13.71 6.41 8.66
C ASP A 120 12.22 6.10 8.77
N LEU A 121 11.85 5.35 9.80
CA LEU A 121 10.46 4.97 10.08
C LEU A 121 9.73 5.96 10.99
N SER A 122 10.38 7.05 11.42
CA SER A 122 9.78 8.00 12.37
C SER A 122 8.68 8.88 11.75
N ASP A 123 8.74 9.06 10.42
CA ASP A 123 7.82 9.91 9.66
C ASP A 123 6.89 9.11 8.74
N TRP A 124 6.57 7.86 9.11
CA TRP A 124 5.76 6.96 8.28
C TRP A 124 4.43 7.56 7.81
N LYS A 125 3.83 8.48 8.57
CA LYS A 125 2.54 9.12 8.23
C LYS A 125 2.57 9.95 6.94
N ASN A 126 3.76 10.33 6.46
CA ASN A 126 3.92 11.12 5.24
C ASN A 126 4.27 10.27 4.00
N PHE A 127 4.30 8.94 4.14
CA PHE A 127 4.62 8.01 3.05
C PHE A 127 3.52 6.99 2.87
N ASP A 128 3.06 6.83 1.63
CA ASP A 128 2.19 5.69 1.26
C ASP A 128 2.98 4.38 1.26
N TYR A 129 4.27 4.43 0.91
CA TYR A 129 5.23 3.33 1.01
C TYR A 129 6.68 3.84 0.98
N ILE A 130 7.62 2.96 1.33
CA ILE A 130 9.05 3.14 1.07
C ILE A 130 9.47 2.18 -0.05
N GLY A 131 10.14 2.69 -1.07
CA GLY A 131 10.49 1.93 -2.27
C GLY A 131 11.95 2.05 -2.67
N PHE A 132 12.29 1.40 -3.79
CA PHE A 132 13.58 1.58 -4.46
C PHE A 132 13.46 2.68 -5.52
N ALA A 133 14.52 3.48 -5.68
CA ALA A 133 14.59 4.53 -6.68
C ALA A 133 14.96 3.97 -8.06
N VAL A 134 14.40 4.59 -9.09
CA VAL A 134 14.70 4.35 -10.52
C VAL A 134 14.94 5.67 -11.23
N ASP A 135 16.00 5.72 -12.03
CA ASP A 135 16.49 6.95 -12.71
C ASP A 135 16.94 6.71 -14.16
N ALA A 136 17.07 5.45 -14.58
CA ALA A 136 17.26 5.04 -15.97
C ALA A 136 16.04 4.27 -16.51
N GLY A 137 14.89 4.38 -15.85
CA GLY A 137 13.67 3.65 -16.19
C GLY A 137 13.76 2.13 -16.08
N LEU A 138 14.74 1.60 -15.35
CA LEU A 138 14.97 0.16 -15.21
C LEU A 138 14.92 -0.29 -13.75
N ALA A 139 14.37 -1.47 -13.52
CA ALA A 139 14.37 -2.18 -12.26
C ALA A 139 15.13 -3.52 -12.41
N THR A 140 15.83 -3.91 -11.35
CA THR A 140 16.45 -5.23 -11.23
C THR A 140 16.21 -5.84 -9.86
N VAL A 141 16.32 -7.16 -9.77
CA VAL A 141 16.45 -7.90 -8.52
C VAL A 141 17.71 -8.76 -8.59
N ALA A 142 18.61 -8.59 -7.62
CA ALA A 142 19.93 -9.21 -7.63
C ALA A 142 20.31 -9.75 -6.25
N ASP A 143 20.90 -10.95 -6.20
CA ASP A 143 21.64 -11.39 -5.01
C ASP A 143 22.95 -10.62 -4.89
N VAL A 144 23.44 -10.39 -3.67
CA VAL A 144 24.73 -9.72 -3.43
C VAL A 144 25.90 -10.33 -4.23
N LYS A 145 25.93 -11.64 -4.47
CA LYS A 145 26.96 -12.26 -5.35
C LYS A 145 26.78 -11.94 -6.83
N VAL A 146 25.54 -11.80 -7.28
CA VAL A 146 25.21 -11.40 -8.66
C VAL A 146 25.59 -9.94 -8.87
N ARG A 147 25.24 -9.07 -7.92
CA ARG A 147 25.69 -7.68 -7.85
C ARG A 147 27.21 -7.58 -7.90
N ASP A 148 27.94 -8.32 -7.07
CA ASP A 148 29.41 -8.24 -7.04
C ASP A 148 30.03 -8.62 -8.40
N ALA A 149 29.47 -9.63 -9.07
CA ALA A 149 29.88 -10.00 -10.41
C ALA A 149 29.54 -8.92 -11.45
N TYR A 150 28.37 -8.28 -11.33
CA TYR A 150 27.95 -7.19 -12.19
C TYR A 150 28.84 -5.95 -12.03
N CYS A 151 29.08 -5.48 -10.80
CA CYS A 151 29.96 -4.34 -10.54
C CYS A 151 31.39 -4.62 -11.03
N LYS A 152 31.85 -5.88 -11.00
CA LYS A 152 33.13 -6.24 -11.63
C LYS A 152 33.07 -6.10 -13.16
N PHE A 153 32.03 -6.65 -13.79
CA PHE A 153 31.85 -6.54 -15.23
C PHE A 153 31.79 -5.08 -15.69
N GLU A 154 30.99 -4.26 -15.01
CA GLU A 154 30.83 -2.84 -15.29
C GLU A 154 32.16 -2.09 -15.13
N SER A 155 32.88 -2.29 -14.02
CA SER A 155 34.21 -1.72 -13.82
C SER A 155 35.18 -2.10 -14.93
N ASP A 156 35.25 -3.40 -15.30
CA ASP A 156 36.11 -3.88 -16.38
C ASP A 156 35.70 -3.30 -17.75
N TRP A 157 34.43 -2.93 -17.93
CA TRP A 157 33.91 -2.29 -19.14
C TRP A 157 34.32 -0.82 -19.22
N TYR A 158 34.14 -0.05 -18.15
CA TYR A 158 34.54 1.36 -18.08
C TYR A 158 36.05 1.56 -18.14
N GLU A 159 36.85 0.63 -17.60
CA GLU A 159 38.31 0.64 -17.78
C GLU A 159 38.73 0.60 -19.26
N LYS A 160 37.93 -0.05 -20.11
CA LYS A 160 38.17 -0.16 -21.56
C LYS A 160 37.48 0.94 -22.36
N ASN A 161 36.42 1.52 -21.80
CA ASN A 161 35.56 2.52 -22.44
C ASN A 161 35.36 3.73 -21.50
N PRO A 162 36.42 4.49 -21.20
CA PRO A 162 36.40 5.50 -20.13
C PRO A 162 35.42 6.66 -20.39
N GLU A 163 35.14 6.98 -21.65
CA GLU A 163 34.17 8.01 -22.06
C GLU A 163 32.86 7.40 -22.58
N GLY A 164 32.71 6.07 -22.47
CA GLY A 164 31.56 5.34 -22.98
C GLY A 164 30.34 5.49 -22.08
N ASN A 165 29.16 5.35 -22.67
CA ASN A 165 27.91 5.18 -21.94
C ASN A 165 27.47 3.71 -22.06
N ILE A 166 27.54 2.96 -20.96
CA ILE A 166 27.29 1.50 -21.00
C ILE A 166 25.88 1.15 -21.50
N TYR A 167 24.90 2.04 -21.33
CA TYR A 167 23.58 1.82 -21.92
C TYR A 167 23.65 1.89 -23.45
N TYR A 168 24.05 3.03 -24.01
CA TYR A 168 24.06 3.22 -25.46
C TYR A 168 25.09 2.36 -26.19
N ASP A 169 26.26 2.15 -25.59
CA ASP A 169 27.40 1.48 -26.23
C ASP A 169 27.40 -0.04 -25.99
N PHE A 170 26.57 -0.55 -25.09
CA PHE A 170 26.53 -1.99 -24.78
C PHE A 170 25.11 -2.55 -24.62
N PHE A 171 24.28 -2.00 -23.74
CA PHE A 171 22.97 -2.59 -23.44
C PHE A 171 21.91 -2.35 -24.52
N ALA A 172 21.94 -1.21 -25.21
CA ALA A 172 20.93 -0.87 -26.23
C ALA A 172 20.81 -1.95 -27.32
N ASP A 173 21.93 -2.48 -27.81
CA ASP A 173 21.96 -3.59 -28.77
C ASP A 173 21.38 -4.89 -28.20
N ILE A 174 21.50 -5.11 -26.89
CA ILE A 174 20.99 -6.31 -26.22
C ILE A 174 19.48 -6.20 -26.02
N PHE A 175 18.97 -5.03 -25.61
CA PHE A 175 17.54 -4.75 -25.55
C PHE A 175 16.89 -4.84 -26.93
N ALA A 176 17.51 -4.29 -27.97
CA ALA A 176 17.00 -4.40 -29.34
C ALA A 176 16.89 -5.87 -29.79
N LYS A 177 17.89 -6.70 -29.48
CA LYS A 177 17.84 -8.16 -29.76
C LYS A 177 16.76 -8.88 -28.94
N SER A 178 16.49 -8.43 -27.71
CA SER A 178 15.37 -8.96 -26.91
C SER A 178 14.04 -8.65 -27.56
N TYR A 179 13.86 -7.42 -28.05
CA TYR A 179 12.68 -7.03 -28.82
C TYR A 179 12.52 -7.87 -30.09
N GLU A 180 13.57 -8.04 -30.89
CA GLU A 180 13.53 -8.87 -32.10
C GLU A 180 13.14 -10.33 -31.80
N ALA A 181 13.63 -10.89 -30.69
CA ALA A 181 13.36 -12.26 -30.30
C ALA A 181 11.95 -12.47 -29.73
N ALA A 182 11.43 -11.50 -28.98
CA ALA A 182 10.16 -11.59 -28.28
C ALA A 182 9.44 -10.22 -28.27
N PRO A 183 8.95 -9.72 -29.41
CA PRO A 183 8.44 -8.34 -29.52
C PRO A 183 7.14 -8.11 -28.75
N ARG A 184 6.42 -9.18 -28.40
CA ARG A 184 5.18 -9.09 -27.65
C ARG A 184 5.44 -8.56 -26.24
N PHE A 185 4.60 -7.63 -25.79
CA PHE A 185 4.70 -6.94 -24.50
C PHE A 185 5.89 -5.99 -24.36
N GLN A 186 6.60 -5.70 -25.45
CA GLN A 186 7.71 -4.75 -25.47
C GLN A 186 7.42 -3.61 -26.45
N ARG A 187 7.91 -2.41 -26.12
CA ARG A 187 8.05 -1.29 -27.03
C ARG A 187 9.23 -1.49 -27.96
N GLU A 188 9.24 -0.73 -29.05
CA GLU A 188 10.37 -0.66 -29.96
C GLU A 188 11.66 -0.28 -29.20
N GLY A 189 12.73 -1.03 -29.44
CA GLY A 189 14.00 -0.87 -28.73
C GLY A 189 14.21 -1.86 -27.57
N GLY A 190 13.13 -2.48 -27.06
CA GLY A 190 13.17 -3.50 -26.00
C GLY A 190 12.96 -2.94 -24.60
N ASP A 191 12.20 -3.67 -23.80
CA ASP A 191 11.78 -3.28 -22.44
C ASP A 191 12.28 -4.23 -21.36
N TRP A 192 12.83 -5.38 -21.72
CA TRP A 192 13.44 -6.27 -20.74
C TRP A 192 14.55 -7.12 -21.33
N ILE A 193 15.53 -7.43 -20.49
CA ILE A 193 16.56 -8.44 -20.74
C ILE A 193 16.78 -9.27 -19.49
N ASN A 194 17.26 -10.50 -19.67
CA ASN A 194 17.79 -11.31 -18.58
C ASN A 194 19.29 -11.53 -18.78
N PHE A 195 20.07 -10.49 -18.46
CA PHE A 195 21.47 -10.36 -18.84
C PHE A 195 22.34 -11.41 -18.15
N THR A 196 23.08 -12.21 -18.91
CA THR A 196 24.05 -13.15 -18.35
C THR A 196 25.39 -12.44 -18.17
N ILE A 197 25.84 -12.34 -16.92
CA ILE A 197 27.08 -11.61 -16.58
C ILE A 197 28.28 -12.39 -17.15
N PRO A 198 29.13 -11.75 -17.99
CA PRO A 198 30.25 -12.42 -18.65
C PRO A 198 31.18 -13.16 -17.69
N GLY A 199 31.58 -14.37 -18.07
CA GLY A 199 32.45 -15.22 -17.25
C GLY A 199 31.76 -15.90 -16.08
N THR A 200 30.43 -15.79 -15.96
CA THR A 200 29.63 -16.43 -14.91
C THR A 200 28.39 -17.10 -15.49
N SER A 201 27.67 -17.87 -14.66
CA SER A 201 26.31 -18.33 -14.95
C SER A 201 25.23 -17.43 -14.32
N TYR A 202 25.63 -16.29 -13.76
CA TYR A 202 24.71 -15.39 -13.07
C TYR A 202 23.92 -14.56 -14.06
N ARG A 203 22.65 -14.34 -13.72
CA ARG A 203 21.70 -13.60 -14.52
C ARG A 203 21.21 -12.39 -13.74
N LEU A 204 21.13 -11.25 -14.42
CA LEU A 204 20.66 -9.98 -13.90
C LEU A 204 19.48 -9.51 -14.77
N PRO A 205 18.23 -9.65 -14.31
CA PRO A 205 17.10 -9.11 -15.05
C PRO A 205 17.18 -7.58 -15.06
N MET A 206 16.99 -6.96 -16.21
CA MET A 206 16.77 -5.51 -16.30
C MET A 206 15.43 -5.31 -16.98
N ILE A 207 14.51 -4.66 -16.27
CA ILE A 207 13.09 -4.62 -16.60
C ILE A 207 12.66 -3.17 -16.62
N GLN A 208 11.97 -2.72 -17.66
CA GLN A 208 11.36 -1.40 -17.68
C GLN A 208 10.43 -1.23 -16.47
N SER A 209 10.65 -0.22 -15.65
CA SER A 209 9.78 0.11 -14.51
C SER A 209 8.57 0.91 -14.99
N GLY A 210 7.37 0.33 -14.93
CA GLY A 210 6.10 1.07 -15.07
C GLY A 210 6.12 2.13 -16.17
N PHE A 211 6.00 3.40 -15.76
CA PHE A 211 6.08 4.57 -16.66
C PHE A 211 7.47 5.19 -16.81
N GLY A 212 8.49 4.69 -16.10
CA GLY A 212 9.88 5.17 -16.15
C GLY A 212 10.44 5.40 -14.75
N ASP A 213 11.13 6.53 -14.58
CA ASP A 213 11.76 6.94 -13.33
C ASP A 213 10.74 7.14 -12.22
N GLY A 214 11.16 6.90 -10.97
CA GLY A 214 10.27 6.99 -9.82
C GLY A 214 10.77 6.22 -8.60
N CYS A 215 9.87 6.04 -7.64
CA CYS A 215 10.07 5.23 -6.45
C CYS A 215 9.02 4.11 -6.46
N TYR A 216 9.44 2.87 -6.23
CA TYR A 216 8.59 1.69 -6.41
C TYR A 216 8.69 0.74 -5.21
N PRO A 217 7.58 0.23 -4.67
CA PRO A 217 7.63 -0.65 -3.52
C PRO A 217 7.95 -2.10 -3.91
N VAL A 218 8.47 -2.83 -2.93
CA VAL A 218 8.67 -4.28 -3.01
C VAL A 218 7.97 -4.92 -1.83
N TYR A 219 7.21 -5.98 -2.07
CA TYR A 219 6.48 -6.68 -1.02
C TYR A 219 6.89 -8.15 -0.95
N PHE A 220 7.08 -8.64 0.27
CA PHE A 220 7.29 -10.05 0.57
C PHE A 220 5.96 -10.70 0.93
N GLY A 221 5.61 -11.77 0.23
CA GLY A 221 4.38 -12.54 0.44
C GLY A 221 4.62 -13.77 1.32
N TYR A 222 3.76 -13.95 2.31
CA TYR A 222 3.86 -15.02 3.30
C TYR A 222 2.62 -15.92 3.24
N ASP A 223 2.84 -17.23 3.32
CA ASP A 223 1.75 -18.21 3.36
C ASP A 223 0.98 -18.17 4.70
N ARG A 224 -0.07 -19.00 4.83
CA ARG A 224 -0.86 -19.10 6.08
C ARG A 224 -0.07 -19.61 7.29
N ALA A 225 1.07 -20.25 7.07
CA ALA A 225 1.98 -20.70 8.11
C ALA A 225 3.06 -19.66 8.45
N GLY A 226 3.07 -18.51 7.76
CA GLY A 226 4.03 -17.41 7.95
C GLY A 226 5.36 -17.64 7.24
N ASN A 227 5.45 -18.57 6.29
CA ASN A 227 6.67 -18.78 5.51
C ASN A 227 6.69 -17.87 4.28
N LEU A 228 7.87 -17.32 3.96
CA LEU A 228 8.05 -16.54 2.74
C LEU A 228 7.84 -17.41 1.51
N CYS A 229 6.82 -17.11 0.72
CA CYS A 229 6.43 -17.88 -0.48
C CYS A 229 6.65 -17.10 -1.77
N GLN A 230 6.70 -15.76 -1.74
CA GLN A 230 6.95 -14.95 -2.93
C GLN A 230 7.44 -13.53 -2.63
N MET A 231 7.82 -12.82 -3.68
CA MET A 231 8.13 -11.39 -3.68
C MET A 231 7.47 -10.73 -4.90
N VAL A 232 7.01 -9.48 -4.74
CA VAL A 232 6.45 -8.65 -5.81
C VAL A 232 7.19 -7.31 -5.86
N MET A 233 7.66 -6.92 -7.04
CA MET A 233 8.05 -5.55 -7.38
C MET A 233 6.85 -4.91 -8.09
N GLU A 234 6.27 -3.88 -7.49
CA GLU A 234 5.13 -3.17 -8.06
C GLU A 234 5.61 -1.93 -8.83
N TYR A 235 5.08 -1.72 -10.04
CA TYR A 235 5.41 -0.56 -10.85
C TYR A 235 4.22 0.36 -11.13
N ILE A 236 3.01 -0.20 -11.18
CA ILE A 236 1.78 0.56 -11.38
C ILE A 236 0.78 0.07 -10.35
N CYS A 237 0.41 0.96 -9.43
CA CYS A 237 -0.59 0.63 -8.42
C CYS A 237 -1.94 0.35 -9.10
N CYS A 238 -2.50 -0.84 -8.84
CA CYS A 238 -3.79 -1.29 -9.35
C CYS A 238 -4.76 -1.48 -8.19
N GLU A 239 -4.94 -0.42 -7.41
CA GLU A 239 -5.96 -0.36 -6.37
C GLU A 239 -7.35 -0.38 -7.01
N ALA A 240 -8.26 -1.17 -6.43
CA ALA A 240 -9.66 -1.07 -6.82
C ALA A 240 -10.16 0.32 -6.44
N GLU A 241 -10.53 1.13 -7.44
CA GLU A 241 -11.34 2.31 -7.18
C GLU A 241 -12.64 1.86 -6.51
N GLU A 242 -13.12 2.62 -5.53
CA GLU A 242 -14.51 2.48 -5.09
C GLU A 242 -15.40 2.68 -6.33
N GLU A 243 -16.12 1.64 -6.76
CA GLU A 243 -17.02 1.75 -7.90
C GLU A 243 -18.17 2.71 -7.54
N TYR A 244 -18.03 3.97 -7.93
CA TYR A 244 -19.10 4.94 -7.87
C TYR A 244 -20.05 4.72 -9.06
N THR A 245 -21.35 4.75 -8.80
CA THR A 245 -22.35 4.82 -9.87
C THR A 245 -22.15 6.10 -10.71
N PRO A 246 -22.57 6.13 -11.99
CA PRO A 246 -22.51 7.34 -12.81
C PRO A 246 -23.19 8.55 -12.15
N GLU A 247 -24.23 8.31 -11.35
CA GLU A 247 -24.89 9.33 -10.53
C GLU A 247 -24.00 9.85 -9.39
N GLU A 248 -23.25 8.96 -8.72
CA GLU A 248 -22.27 9.32 -7.68
C GLU A 248 -21.08 10.06 -8.29
N GLU A 249 -20.52 9.60 -9.42
CA GLU A 249 -19.44 10.29 -10.13
C GLU A 249 -19.86 11.72 -10.53
N ALA A 250 -21.04 11.86 -11.15
CA ALA A 250 -21.56 13.16 -11.53
C ALA A 250 -21.80 14.07 -10.32
N TYR A 251 -22.18 13.49 -9.17
CA TYR A 251 -22.31 14.21 -7.92
C TYR A 251 -20.94 14.65 -7.39
N PHE A 252 -19.94 13.76 -7.36
CA PHE A 252 -18.58 14.08 -6.95
C PHE A 252 -17.99 15.18 -7.82
N ASP A 253 -18.08 15.08 -9.14
CA ASP A 253 -17.58 16.10 -10.05
C ASP A 253 -18.24 17.47 -9.87
N LYS A 254 -19.57 17.48 -9.69
CA LYS A 254 -20.31 18.72 -9.43
C LYS A 254 -19.90 19.36 -8.10
N ASN A 255 -19.66 18.55 -7.07
CA ASN A 255 -19.42 19.03 -5.70
C ASN A 255 -17.94 19.02 -5.29
N ARG A 256 -17.03 18.61 -6.18
CA ARG A 256 -15.59 18.49 -5.94
C ARG A 256 -14.99 19.75 -5.31
N PRO A 257 -15.26 20.99 -5.79
CA PRO A 257 -14.71 22.18 -5.15
C PRO A 257 -15.15 22.36 -3.69
N PHE A 258 -16.36 21.92 -3.36
CA PHE A 258 -16.88 22.01 -1.99
C PHE A 258 -16.30 20.93 -1.09
N LEU A 259 -16.12 19.71 -1.59
CA LEU A 259 -15.46 18.62 -0.86
C LEU A 259 -13.97 18.92 -0.62
N GLU A 260 -13.26 19.45 -1.62
CA GLU A 260 -11.88 19.92 -1.49
C GLU A 260 -11.78 21.03 -0.42
N GLN A 261 -12.73 21.97 -0.41
CA GLN A 261 -12.78 23.03 0.61
C GLN A 261 -13.03 22.49 2.02
N ILE A 262 -13.86 21.44 2.18
CA ILE A 262 -14.05 20.75 3.46
C ILE A 262 -12.72 20.12 3.92
N GLY A 263 -12.00 19.46 3.01
CA GLY A 263 -10.67 18.90 3.26
C GLY A 263 -9.68 19.95 3.76
N GLU A 264 -9.61 21.11 3.10
CA GLU A 264 -8.77 22.24 3.53
C GLU A 264 -9.12 22.71 4.95
N TRP A 265 -10.40 22.81 5.30
CA TRP A 265 -10.80 23.20 6.66
C TRP A 265 -10.40 22.18 7.72
N TYR A 266 -10.36 20.88 7.40
CA TYR A 266 -9.83 19.90 8.35
C TYR A 266 -8.30 19.99 8.49
N VAL A 267 -7.58 20.26 7.40
CA VAL A 267 -6.12 20.49 7.45
C VAL A 267 -5.77 21.71 8.31
N ASP A 268 -6.59 22.76 8.24
CA ASP A 268 -6.42 23.99 9.01
C ASP A 268 -6.97 23.92 10.45
N ASP A 269 -7.47 22.76 10.90
CA ASP A 269 -8.10 22.55 12.22
C ASP A 269 -9.33 23.46 12.45
N GLU A 270 -10.16 23.63 11.42
CA GLU A 270 -11.36 24.47 11.41
C GLU A 270 -12.68 23.68 11.17
N PRO A 271 -12.98 22.60 11.92
CA PRO A 271 -14.20 21.81 11.74
C PRO A 271 -15.49 22.64 11.93
N GLN A 272 -15.43 23.77 12.64
CA GLN A 272 -16.55 24.69 12.77
C GLN A 272 -17.01 25.32 11.44
N LYS A 273 -16.07 25.48 10.47
CA LYS A 273 -16.42 25.97 9.13
C LYS A 273 -17.19 24.90 8.35
N VAL A 274 -16.82 23.62 8.49
CA VAL A 274 -17.55 22.48 7.91
C VAL A 274 -18.99 22.46 8.41
N ILE A 275 -19.18 22.55 9.74
CA ILE A 275 -20.52 22.60 10.36
C ILE A 275 -21.34 23.74 9.76
N LYS A 276 -20.80 24.96 9.78
CA LYS A 276 -21.50 26.14 9.28
C LYS A 276 -21.85 26.03 7.80
N ALA A 277 -20.97 25.48 6.98
CA ALA A 277 -21.18 25.36 5.55
C ALA A 277 -22.27 24.33 5.22
N ILE A 278 -22.19 23.12 5.79
CA ILE A 278 -23.12 22.03 5.48
C ILE A 278 -24.52 22.33 6.04
N THR A 279 -24.61 22.85 7.26
CA THR A 279 -25.91 23.23 7.86
C THR A 279 -26.61 24.40 7.16
N ALA A 280 -25.89 25.17 6.35
CA ALA A 280 -26.47 26.25 5.54
C ALA A 280 -27.03 25.75 4.20
N LEU A 281 -26.78 24.48 3.82
CA LEU A 281 -27.29 23.91 2.59
C LEU A 281 -28.80 23.62 2.68
N PRO A 282 -29.54 23.75 1.56
CA PRO A 282 -30.89 23.21 1.45
C PRO A 282 -30.94 21.72 1.80
N GLU A 283 -32.06 21.26 2.33
CA GLU A 283 -32.25 19.85 2.74
C GLU A 283 -32.01 18.88 1.58
N GLU A 284 -32.36 19.28 0.36
CA GLU A 284 -32.17 18.49 -0.87
C GLU A 284 -30.69 18.32 -1.26
N GLU A 285 -29.79 19.18 -0.76
CA GLU A 285 -28.35 19.12 -1.02
C GLU A 285 -27.59 18.39 0.11
N GLN A 286 -28.25 18.07 1.23
CA GLN A 286 -27.67 17.34 2.36
C GLN A 286 -27.62 15.83 2.10
N THR A 287 -26.76 15.43 1.18
CA THR A 287 -26.50 14.01 0.85
C THR A 287 -25.91 13.23 2.02
N ASP A 288 -25.91 11.90 1.92
CA ASP A 288 -25.29 11.06 2.96
C ASP A 288 -23.80 11.32 3.11
N LEU A 289 -23.07 11.54 2.00
CA LEU A 289 -21.66 11.92 2.05
C LEU A 289 -21.45 13.18 2.91
N LEU A 290 -22.16 14.27 2.61
CA LEU A 290 -22.01 15.54 3.35
C LEU A 290 -22.49 15.43 4.79
N MET A 291 -23.53 14.65 5.05
CA MET A 291 -24.04 14.46 6.40
C MET A 291 -23.10 13.57 7.23
N GLY A 292 -22.41 12.63 6.58
CA GLY A 292 -21.26 11.95 7.15
C GLY A 292 -20.16 12.94 7.55
N GLU A 293 -19.80 13.89 6.69
CA GLU A 293 -18.80 14.91 7.01
C GLU A 293 -19.25 15.85 8.12
N LEU A 294 -20.54 16.20 8.17
CA LEU A 294 -21.10 16.98 9.27
C LEU A 294 -21.00 16.23 10.61
N ALA A 295 -21.22 14.91 10.61
CA ALA A 295 -21.05 14.08 11.81
C ALA A 295 -19.58 14.04 12.28
N VAL A 296 -18.62 13.95 11.35
CA VAL A 296 -17.18 14.05 11.65
C VAL A 296 -16.86 15.41 12.27
N ALA A 297 -17.34 16.50 11.69
CA ALA A 297 -17.12 17.83 12.23
C ALA A 297 -17.74 18.02 13.62
N TYR A 298 -18.90 17.42 13.88
CA TYR A 298 -19.49 17.40 15.23
C TYR A 298 -18.65 16.57 16.20
N ASN A 299 -18.14 15.41 15.80
CA ASN A 299 -17.22 14.62 16.63
C ASN A 299 -15.95 15.42 16.98
N ASN A 300 -15.32 16.06 16.00
CA ASN A 300 -14.10 16.87 16.20
C ASN A 300 -14.32 18.11 17.08
N THR A 301 -15.59 18.51 17.27
CA THR A 301 -15.96 19.64 18.14
C THR A 301 -16.64 19.18 19.43
N GLU A 302 -16.50 17.89 19.76
CA GLU A 302 -17.04 17.21 20.94
C GLU A 302 -18.58 17.29 21.08
N GLN A 303 -19.29 17.51 19.98
CA GLN A 303 -20.75 17.55 19.90
C GLN A 303 -21.31 16.16 19.51
N TYR A 304 -20.91 15.13 20.27
CA TYR A 304 -21.14 13.73 19.93
C TYR A 304 -22.63 13.36 19.78
N GLU A 305 -23.52 13.94 20.58
CA GLU A 305 -24.97 13.69 20.46
C GLU A 305 -25.53 14.15 19.11
N LYS A 306 -25.00 15.26 18.55
CA LYS A 306 -25.42 15.75 17.24
C LYS A 306 -24.90 14.86 16.11
N ALA A 307 -23.67 14.36 16.25
CA ALA A 307 -23.14 13.37 15.33
C ALA A 307 -24.00 12.09 15.35
N LEU A 308 -24.37 11.63 16.55
CA LEU A 308 -25.19 10.45 16.74
C LEU A 308 -26.58 10.59 16.11
N GLU A 309 -27.24 11.75 16.27
CA GLU A 309 -28.55 12.02 15.64
C GLU A 309 -28.50 11.81 14.12
N ILE A 310 -27.51 12.39 13.45
CA ILE A 310 -27.32 12.27 12.00
C ILE A 310 -27.03 10.82 11.59
N LEU A 311 -26.12 10.17 12.31
CA LEU A 311 -25.64 8.83 11.97
C LEU A 311 -26.73 7.78 12.19
N GLU A 312 -27.58 7.94 13.20
CA GLU A 312 -28.73 7.07 13.45
C GLU A 312 -29.85 7.27 12.44
N GLU A 313 -30.23 8.53 12.17
CA GLU A 313 -31.32 8.86 11.25
C GLU A 313 -31.12 8.23 9.86
N ARG A 314 -29.85 8.14 9.43
CA ARG A 314 -29.48 7.69 8.07
C ARG A 314 -28.84 6.31 8.04
N MET A 315 -28.87 5.56 9.15
CA MET A 315 -28.24 4.24 9.24
C MET A 315 -28.82 3.23 8.24
N ASP A 316 -30.13 3.24 8.02
CA ASP A 316 -30.81 2.24 7.17
C ASP A 316 -30.25 2.18 5.73
N ARG A 317 -29.79 3.31 5.20
CA ARG A 317 -29.21 3.43 3.86
C ARG A 317 -27.68 3.37 3.82
N ASN A 318 -27.01 3.43 4.98
CA ASN A 318 -25.54 3.39 5.09
C ASN A 318 -25.00 2.14 5.80
N ARG A 319 -25.85 1.12 6.04
CA ARG A 319 -25.47 -0.13 6.73
C ARG A 319 -24.32 -0.92 6.08
N GLU A 320 -24.01 -0.64 4.82
CA GLU A 320 -22.94 -1.32 4.06
C GLU A 320 -21.68 -0.43 3.95
N ASN A 321 -21.71 0.76 4.57
CA ASN A 321 -20.60 1.70 4.63
C ASN A 321 -19.85 1.53 5.97
N TYR A 322 -18.60 1.07 5.90
CA TYR A 322 -17.80 0.84 7.11
C TYR A 322 -17.43 2.13 7.83
N GLU A 323 -17.26 3.26 7.12
CA GLU A 323 -16.98 4.56 7.73
C GLU A 323 -18.18 5.03 8.54
N TRP A 324 -19.40 4.75 8.08
CA TRP A 324 -20.62 5.09 8.80
C TRP A 324 -20.69 4.38 10.16
N HIS A 325 -20.39 3.07 10.16
CA HIS A 325 -20.28 2.28 11.39
C HIS A 325 -19.15 2.78 12.29
N TYR A 326 -17.98 3.12 11.74
CA TYR A 326 -16.88 3.69 12.52
C TYR A 326 -17.29 5.03 13.15
N ARG A 327 -17.85 5.97 12.38
CA ARG A 327 -18.28 7.31 12.83
C ARG A 327 -19.34 7.20 13.94
N LEU A 328 -20.27 6.25 13.81
CA LEU A 328 -21.28 5.99 14.85
C LEU A 328 -20.67 5.35 16.09
N GLY A 329 -19.78 4.38 15.93
CA GLY A 329 -19.04 3.77 17.04
C GLY A 329 -18.25 4.80 17.84
N PHE A 330 -17.59 5.73 17.15
CA PHE A 330 -16.85 6.85 17.74
C PHE A 330 -17.77 7.76 18.56
N ALA A 331 -18.86 8.24 17.96
CA ALA A 331 -19.83 9.10 18.64
C ALA A 331 -20.43 8.40 19.89
N LEU A 332 -20.83 7.13 19.76
CA LEU A 332 -21.36 6.33 20.87
C LEU A 332 -20.36 6.17 22.02
N TYR A 333 -19.09 5.92 21.71
CA TYR A 333 -18.04 5.74 22.71
C TYR A 333 -17.84 7.02 23.52
N TYR A 334 -17.72 8.17 22.87
CA TYR A 334 -17.52 9.43 23.59
C TYR A 334 -18.80 9.93 24.29
N CYS A 335 -19.99 9.66 23.77
CA CYS A 335 -21.23 9.82 24.54
C CYS A 335 -21.22 8.95 25.81
N ALA A 336 -20.72 7.71 25.75
CA ALA A 336 -20.57 6.87 26.94
C ALA A 336 -19.58 7.47 27.96
N GLU A 337 -18.53 8.13 27.47
CA GLU A 337 -17.55 8.82 28.31
C GLU A 337 -18.10 10.09 28.99
N GLN A 338 -19.05 10.78 28.35
CA GLN A 338 -19.72 11.97 28.90
C GLN A 338 -20.94 11.64 29.77
N GLU A 339 -21.60 10.50 29.57
CA GLU A 339 -22.81 10.10 30.31
C GLU A 339 -22.55 9.83 31.80
N GLU A 340 -23.30 10.46 32.70
CA GLU A 340 -23.10 10.33 34.15
C GLU A 340 -23.70 9.02 34.71
N ASP A 341 -24.79 8.53 34.14
CA ASP A 341 -25.42 7.27 34.55
C ASP A 341 -24.60 6.08 34.07
N VAL A 342 -24.05 5.32 35.02
CA VAL A 342 -23.17 4.17 34.76
C VAL A 342 -23.83 3.13 33.83
N LYS A 343 -25.13 2.86 33.98
CA LYS A 343 -25.81 1.85 33.17
C LYS A 343 -26.06 2.33 31.75
N LYS A 344 -26.39 3.61 31.59
CA LYS A 344 -26.52 4.22 30.26
C LYS A 344 -25.17 4.27 29.54
N ALA A 345 -24.12 4.69 30.26
CA ALA A 345 -22.75 4.69 29.74
C ALA A 345 -22.31 3.28 29.30
N GLU A 346 -22.59 2.25 30.12
CA GLU A 346 -22.32 0.86 29.74
C GLU A 346 -23.07 0.46 28.45
N THR A 347 -24.34 0.86 28.32
CA THR A 347 -25.17 0.54 27.15
C THR A 347 -24.61 1.19 25.88
N LEU A 348 -24.23 2.46 25.95
CA LEU A 348 -23.62 3.20 24.84
C LEU A 348 -22.27 2.58 24.45
N SER A 349 -21.41 2.28 25.43
CA SER A 349 -20.10 1.63 25.21
C SER A 349 -20.23 0.25 24.58
N ARG A 350 -21.23 -0.53 25.00
CA ARG A 350 -21.54 -1.84 24.40
C ARG A 350 -21.89 -1.71 22.92
N ARG A 351 -22.77 -0.77 22.60
CA ARG A 351 -23.21 -0.50 21.23
C ARG A 351 -22.07 0.05 20.37
N ALA A 352 -21.23 0.93 20.90
CA ALA A 352 -20.02 1.38 20.21
C ALA A 352 -19.17 0.19 19.76
N GLY A 353 -18.98 -0.81 20.65
CA GLY A 353 -18.26 -2.02 20.31
C GLY A 353 -18.95 -2.91 19.28
N GLU A 354 -20.28 -2.88 19.17
CA GLU A 354 -21.01 -3.56 18.09
C GLU A 354 -20.74 -2.88 16.75
N GLU A 355 -20.83 -1.55 16.70
CA GLU A 355 -20.58 -0.76 15.48
C GLU A 355 -19.13 -0.92 14.98
N PHE A 356 -18.12 -0.86 15.86
CA PHE A 356 -16.73 -1.11 15.45
C PHE A 356 -16.52 -2.54 14.91
N ARG A 357 -17.27 -3.54 15.39
CA ARG A 357 -17.21 -4.89 14.81
C ARG A 357 -17.91 -4.97 13.46
N CYS A 358 -19.01 -4.24 13.27
CA CYS A 358 -19.67 -4.10 11.96
C CYS A 358 -18.72 -3.43 10.95
N ALA A 359 -18.08 -2.33 11.33
CA ALA A 359 -17.06 -1.67 10.50
C ALA A 359 -15.96 -2.66 10.08
N LEU A 360 -15.40 -3.43 11.02
CA LEU A 360 -14.39 -4.45 10.72
C LEU A 360 -14.89 -5.58 9.80
N ALA A 361 -16.16 -5.96 9.89
CA ALA A 361 -16.76 -7.01 9.06
C ALA A 361 -16.91 -6.56 7.59
N LEU A 362 -17.07 -5.26 7.37
CA LEU A 362 -17.15 -4.63 6.05
C LEU A 362 -15.78 -4.37 5.39
N LYS A 363 -14.70 -4.94 5.95
CA LYS A 363 -13.33 -4.88 5.40
C LYS A 363 -12.85 -3.43 5.17
N PRO A 364 -12.73 -2.63 6.25
CA PRO A 364 -12.35 -1.23 6.15
C PRO A 364 -10.88 -1.10 5.74
N SER A 365 -10.48 0.11 5.32
CA SER A 365 -9.07 0.39 5.04
C SER A 365 -8.15 0.08 6.24
N PRO A 366 -6.84 -0.13 6.03
CA PRO A 366 -5.91 -0.44 7.12
C PRO A 366 -5.95 0.56 8.28
N ALA A 367 -6.12 1.86 7.99
CA ALA A 367 -6.22 2.91 9.00
C ALA A 367 -7.44 2.71 9.92
N PHE A 368 -8.65 2.64 9.34
CA PHE A 368 -9.88 2.39 10.10
C PHE A 368 -9.88 1.03 10.82
N LYS A 369 -9.25 0.01 10.22
CA LYS A 369 -9.09 -1.30 10.85
C LYS A 369 -8.25 -1.23 12.13
N ALA A 370 -7.17 -0.44 12.12
CA ALA A 370 -6.32 -0.26 13.30
C ALA A 370 -7.10 0.48 14.41
N GLU A 371 -7.76 1.59 14.07
CA GLU A 371 -8.52 2.38 15.03
C GLU A 371 -9.70 1.61 15.64
N CYS A 372 -10.49 0.89 14.83
CA CYS A 372 -11.57 0.04 15.35
C CYS A 372 -11.06 -0.97 16.39
N LYS A 373 -9.88 -1.57 16.17
CA LYS A 373 -9.28 -2.52 17.11
C LYS A 373 -8.83 -1.85 18.41
N GLU A 374 -8.33 -0.62 18.32
CA GLU A 374 -7.93 0.17 19.48
C GLU A 374 -9.15 0.51 20.34
N PHE A 375 -10.21 1.08 19.75
CA PHE A 375 -11.45 1.34 20.46
C PHE A 375 -12.05 0.07 21.09
N LEU A 376 -12.04 -1.05 20.37
CA LEU A 376 -12.49 -2.33 20.93
C LEU A 376 -11.66 -2.81 22.12
N ALA A 377 -10.35 -2.53 22.12
CA ALA A 377 -9.49 -2.84 23.26
C ALA A 377 -9.82 -1.93 24.46
N TRP A 378 -10.01 -0.63 24.24
CA TRP A 378 -10.41 0.32 25.27
C TRP A 378 -11.76 -0.02 25.88
N ILE A 379 -12.77 -0.28 25.04
CA ILE A 379 -14.10 -0.72 25.46
C ILE A 379 -13.99 -1.98 26.32
N LYS A 380 -13.18 -2.96 25.91
CA LYS A 380 -12.97 -4.20 26.70
C LYS A 380 -12.37 -3.91 28.08
N GLU A 381 -11.43 -2.98 28.19
CA GLU A 381 -10.86 -2.57 29.48
C GLU A 381 -11.91 -1.85 30.35
N ASP A 382 -12.72 -0.99 29.74
CA ASP A 382 -13.76 -0.19 30.41
C ASP A 382 -14.84 -1.06 31.04
N PHE A 383 -15.18 -2.19 30.40
CA PHE A 383 -16.13 -3.16 30.94
C PHE A 383 -15.76 -3.67 32.33
N SER A 384 -14.47 -3.73 32.69
CA SER A 384 -14.05 -4.10 34.04
C SER A 384 -14.46 -3.07 35.11
N SER A 385 -14.67 -1.80 34.72
CA SER A 385 -15.19 -0.74 35.59
C SER A 385 -16.71 -0.80 35.66
N TYR A 386 -17.39 -0.97 34.53
CA TYR A 386 -18.85 -1.13 34.49
C TYR A 386 -19.34 -2.32 35.32
N GLU A 387 -18.62 -3.46 35.29
CA GLU A 387 -18.92 -4.64 36.13
C GLU A 387 -18.87 -4.33 37.64
N LYS A 388 -18.06 -3.34 38.04
CA LYS A 388 -17.95 -2.86 39.43
C LYS A 388 -18.96 -1.74 39.75
N GLY A 389 -19.81 -1.36 38.80
CA GLY A 389 -20.80 -0.30 38.95
C GLY A 389 -20.19 1.10 39.00
N ILE A 390 -19.00 1.30 38.42
CA ILE A 390 -18.31 2.60 38.37
C ILE A 390 -17.93 2.96 36.93
N LYS A 391 -17.77 4.25 36.64
CA LYS A 391 -17.30 4.70 35.34
C LYS A 391 -15.80 4.42 35.16
N PRO A 392 -15.36 4.08 33.92
CA PRO A 392 -13.96 4.09 33.55
C PRO A 392 -13.35 5.49 33.71
N ALA A 393 -12.03 5.54 33.90
CA ALA A 393 -11.30 6.80 33.84
C ALA A 393 -11.30 7.32 32.39
N LYS A 394 -11.39 8.64 32.23
CA LYS A 394 -11.21 9.29 30.92
C LYS A 394 -9.82 9.00 30.38
N ARG A 395 -9.73 8.70 29.08
CA ARG A 395 -8.44 8.54 28.38
C ARG A 395 -8.10 9.89 27.75
N GLU A 396 -6.89 10.38 28.01
CA GLU A 396 -6.35 11.62 27.42
C GLU A 396 -5.85 11.39 26.00
#